data_AF-A0ABC9QVE0-F1
#
_entry.id   AF-A0ABC9QVE0-F1
#
_cell.length_a   1.000
_cell.length_b   1.000
_cell.length_c   1.000
_cell.angle_alpha   90.00
_cell.angle_beta   90.00
_cell.angle_gamma   90.00
#
_symmetry.space_group_name_H-M   'P 1'
#
loop_
_entity.id
_entity.type
_entity.pdbx_description
1 polymer ?
#
loop_
_entity_poly.entity_id
_entity_poly.type
_entity_poly.pdbx_seq_one_letter_code
_entity_poly.pdbx_strand_id
1 'polypeptide(L)'
;MQPKKEHIYHFTNVLDFEYICLEKKGLAFPELEEVMFNYVLSIPQGTLEFKECWISREYVEGEELRTVQVTFKDSKINKAVRLWGSKRNIDGKVLAMTMDFLNLETKELEYEMDILKVAQKN
;
A
#
# COMPACT_ATOMS: atom_id res chain seq x y z
N MET A 1 1.45 -27.08 -0.04
CA MET A 1 0.61 -26.26 -0.93
C MET A 1 1.38 -24.98 -1.18
N GLN A 2 1.56 -24.55 -2.44
CA GLN A 2 2.12 -23.21 -2.67
C GLN A 2 1.15 -22.17 -2.11
N PRO A 3 1.62 -21.11 -1.44
CA PRO A 3 0.76 -20.04 -0.98
C PRO A 3 0.01 -19.46 -2.18
N LYS A 4 -1.32 -19.55 -2.17
CA LYS A 4 -2.17 -18.98 -3.21
C LYS A 4 -2.58 -17.58 -2.78
N LYS A 5 -2.08 -16.57 -3.50
CA LYS A 5 -2.52 -15.19 -3.35
C LYS A 5 -3.85 -15.01 -4.07
N GLU A 6 -4.83 -14.46 -3.38
CA GLU A 6 -6.15 -14.13 -3.91
C GLU A 6 -6.37 -12.63 -3.80
N HIS A 7 -6.61 -11.98 -4.95
CA HIS A 7 -6.98 -10.58 -4.99
C HIS A 7 -8.45 -10.43 -4.56
N ILE A 8 -8.66 -9.70 -3.46
CA ILE A 8 -10.00 -9.47 -2.89
C ILE A 8 -10.60 -8.22 -3.53
N TYR A 9 -9.79 -7.16 -3.66
CA TYR A 9 -10.21 -5.90 -4.24
C TYR A 9 -9.11 -5.30 -5.12
N HIS A 10 -9.55 -4.63 -6.18
CA HIS A 10 -8.74 -3.77 -7.04
C HIS A 10 -9.52 -2.48 -7.28
N PHE A 11 -8.93 -1.36 -6.88
CA PHE A 11 -9.51 -0.03 -7.09
C PHE A 11 -8.63 0.74 -8.05
N THR A 12 -9.20 1.26 -9.12
CA THR A 12 -8.55 2.20 -10.05
C THR A 12 -9.21 3.59 -10.02
N ASN A 13 -10.37 3.71 -9.37
CA ASN A 13 -11.06 4.96 -9.11
C ASN A 13 -10.74 5.44 -7.68
N VAL A 14 -10.32 6.70 -7.55
CA VAL A 14 -9.95 7.28 -6.25
C VAL A 14 -11.14 7.42 -5.30
N LEU A 15 -12.34 7.74 -5.80
CA LEU A 15 -13.53 7.92 -4.97
C LEU A 15 -13.99 6.60 -4.36
N ASP A 16 -13.97 5.52 -5.15
CA ASP A 16 -14.29 4.17 -4.64
C ASP A 16 -13.26 3.73 -3.59
N PHE A 17 -11.98 4.00 -3.85
CA PHE A 17 -10.91 3.75 -2.89
C PHE A 17 -11.13 4.54 -1.59
N GLU A 18 -11.34 5.85 -1.67
CA GLU A 18 -11.54 6.71 -0.50
C GLU A 18 -12.74 6.25 0.32
N TYR A 19 -13.88 6.04 -0.34
CA TYR A 19 -15.11 5.60 0.33
C TYR A 19 -14.95 4.22 0.98
N ILE A 20 -14.51 3.21 0.23
CA ILE A 20 -14.47 1.83 0.74
C ILE A 20 -13.29 1.62 1.68
N CYS A 21 -12.09 2.04 1.27
CA CYS A 21 -10.88 1.75 2.02
C CYS A 21 -10.69 2.67 3.23
N LEU A 22 -10.95 3.97 3.09
CA LEU A 22 -10.61 4.97 4.11
C LEU A 22 -11.81 5.33 4.99
N GLU A 23 -12.95 5.67 4.40
CA GLU A 23 -14.15 6.05 5.15
C GLU A 23 -14.80 4.83 5.83
N LYS A 24 -15.00 3.73 5.08
CA LYS A 24 -15.56 2.47 5.61
C LYS A 24 -14.53 1.57 6.26
N LYS A 25 -13.28 2.01 6.39
CA LYS A 25 -12.16 1.26 6.99
C LYS A 25 -11.92 -0.11 6.33
N GLY A 26 -12.26 -0.23 5.04
CA GLY A 26 -12.06 -1.44 4.24
C GLY A 26 -10.61 -1.75 3.93
N LEU A 27 -9.68 -0.78 4.05
CA LEU A 27 -8.24 -1.06 3.95
C LEU A 27 -7.83 -2.05 5.04
N ALA A 28 -8.43 -1.89 6.23
CA ALA A 28 -8.16 -2.66 7.44
C ALA A 28 -6.66 -2.77 7.74
N PHE A 29 -5.90 -1.70 7.50
CA PHE A 29 -4.44 -1.63 7.66
C PHE A 29 -4.02 -0.22 8.14
N PRO A 30 -4.28 0.12 9.42
CA PRO A 30 -4.11 1.48 9.92
C PRO A 30 -2.67 1.99 9.82
N GLU A 31 -1.67 1.12 9.98
CA GLU A 31 -0.26 1.50 9.91
C GLU A 31 0.14 1.96 8.50
N LEU A 32 -0.36 1.27 7.46
CA LEU A 32 -0.15 1.66 6.07
C LEU A 32 -0.99 2.88 5.69
N GLU A 33 -2.20 3.01 6.23
CA GLU A 33 -3.06 4.18 6.09
C GLU A 33 -2.36 5.43 6.63
N GLU A 34 -1.72 5.35 7.79
CA GLU A 34 -0.97 6.46 8.39
C GLU A 34 0.24 6.88 7.52
N VAL A 35 1.07 5.92 7.07
CA VAL A 35 2.21 6.24 6.19
C VAL A 35 1.73 6.87 4.88
N MET A 36 0.64 6.36 4.32
CA MET A 36 0.04 6.92 3.11
C MET A 36 -0.45 8.36 3.35
N PHE A 37 -1.15 8.64 4.45
CA PHE A 37 -1.56 10.01 4.79
C PHE A 37 -0.37 10.94 4.97
N ASN A 38 0.67 10.51 5.70
CA ASN A 38 1.88 11.30 5.90
C ASN A 38 2.59 11.61 4.58
N TYR A 39 2.66 10.62 3.69
CA TYR A 39 3.22 10.83 2.36
C TYR A 39 2.39 11.84 1.57
N VAL A 40 1.07 11.66 1.46
CA VAL A 40 0.15 12.58 0.76
C VAL A 40 0.28 14.02 1.30
N LEU A 41 0.35 14.21 2.61
CA LEU A 41 0.48 15.53 3.25
C LEU A 41 1.85 16.18 3.01
N SER A 42 2.90 15.40 2.80
CA SER A 42 4.26 15.90 2.54
C SER A 42 4.48 16.38 1.10
N ILE A 43 3.57 16.04 0.18
CA ILE A 43 3.67 16.31 -1.24
C ILE A 43 2.84 17.56 -1.59
N PRO A 44 3.35 18.47 -2.46
CA PRO A 44 2.56 19.61 -2.94
C PRO A 44 1.23 19.19 -3.56
N GLN A 45 0.18 19.98 -3.31
CA GLN A 45 -1.13 19.71 -3.89
C GLN A 45 -1.06 19.66 -5.43
N GLY A 46 -1.76 18.69 -6.01
CA GLY A 46 -1.85 18.52 -7.46
C GLY A 46 -0.66 17.81 -8.11
N THR A 47 0.38 17.42 -7.36
CA THR A 47 1.50 16.64 -7.92
C THR A 47 1.41 15.14 -7.67
N LEU A 48 0.42 14.70 -6.90
CA LEU A 48 0.18 13.29 -6.61
C LEU A 48 -1.14 12.84 -7.23
N GLU A 49 -1.08 11.75 -8.00
CA GLU A 49 -2.24 11.15 -8.66
C GLU A 49 -2.38 9.70 -8.21
N PHE A 50 -3.51 9.34 -7.60
CA PHE A 50 -3.84 7.95 -7.30
C PHE A 50 -3.93 7.15 -8.60
N LYS A 51 -3.29 5.98 -8.66
CA LYS A 51 -3.36 5.06 -9.80
C LYS A 51 -4.16 3.83 -9.49
N GLU A 52 -3.82 3.14 -8.42
CA GLU A 52 -4.54 1.95 -8.03
C GLU A 52 -4.28 1.52 -6.58
N CYS A 53 -5.19 0.71 -6.05
CA CYS A 53 -5.00 -0.03 -4.82
C CYS A 53 -5.38 -1.50 -5.02
N TRP A 54 -4.53 -2.40 -4.56
CA TRP A 54 -4.78 -3.84 -4.50
C TRP A 54 -4.85 -4.28 -3.06
N ILE A 55 -5.88 -5.05 -2.72
CA ILE A 55 -6.00 -5.75 -1.45
C ILE A 55 -6.09 -7.24 -1.76
N SER A 56 -5.18 -8.02 -1.18
CA SER A 56 -5.13 -9.46 -1.38
C SER A 56 -5.05 -10.19 -0.04
N ARG A 57 -5.45 -11.46 -0.04
CA ARG A 57 -5.13 -12.40 1.02
C ARG A 57 -4.23 -13.51 0.49
N GLU A 58 -3.40 -14.04 1.37
CA GLU A 58 -2.58 -15.22 1.10
C GLU A 58 -2.51 -16.09 2.36
N TYR A 59 -2.32 -17.40 2.18
CA TYR A 59 -2.17 -18.34 3.28
C TYR A 59 -0.74 -18.87 3.31
N VAL A 60 0.01 -18.53 4.36
CA VAL A 60 1.40 -18.95 4.56
C VAL A 60 1.46 -19.76 5.84
N GLU A 61 1.89 -21.03 5.74
CA GLU A 61 1.97 -21.95 6.90
C GLU A 61 0.67 -22.08 7.71
N GLY A 62 -0.49 -21.87 7.06
CA GLY A 62 -1.80 -21.92 7.70
C GLY A 62 -2.27 -20.58 8.29
N GLU A 63 -1.44 -19.54 8.28
CA GLU A 63 -1.81 -18.19 8.68
C GLU A 63 -2.33 -17.39 7.48
N GLU A 64 -3.46 -16.70 7.65
CA GLU A 64 -3.98 -15.75 6.67
C GLU A 64 -3.24 -14.41 6.82
N LEU A 65 -2.61 -13.96 5.73
CA LEU A 65 -1.98 -12.65 5.63
C LEU A 65 -2.81 -11.75 4.73
N ARG A 66 -2.98 -10.50 5.16
CA ARG A 66 -3.53 -9.42 4.33
C ARG A 66 -2.37 -8.65 3.72
N THR A 67 -2.39 -8.48 2.41
CA THR A 67 -1.44 -7.63 1.69
C THR A 67 -2.18 -6.48 1.04
N VAL A 68 -1.62 -5.28 1.15
CA VAL A 68 -2.15 -4.07 0.56
C VAL A 68 -1.06 -3.41 -0.26
N GLN A 69 -1.42 -2.95 -1.46
CA GLN A 69 -0.58 -2.14 -2.31
C GLN A 69 -1.36 -0.90 -2.70
N VAL A 70 -0.77 0.28 -2.58
CA VAL A 70 -1.32 1.52 -3.12
C VAL A 70 -0.27 2.15 -4.00
N THR A 71 -0.63 2.54 -5.22
CA THR A 71 0.27 3.14 -6.18
C THR A 71 -0.20 4.52 -6.57
N PHE A 72 0.72 5.47 -6.49
CA PHE A 72 0.55 6.84 -6.92
C PHE A 72 1.53 7.14 -8.06
N LYS A 73 1.18 8.11 -8.90
CA LYS A 73 2.14 8.84 -9.73
C LYS A 73 2.48 10.13 -8.99
N ASP A 74 3.76 10.33 -8.69
CA ASP A 74 4.29 11.57 -8.14
C ASP A 74 5.05 12.33 -9.24
N SER A 75 4.42 13.40 -9.74
CA SER A 75 5.00 14.24 -10.78
C SER A 75 6.10 15.17 -10.28
N LYS A 76 6.23 15.37 -8.96
CA LYS A 76 7.30 16.22 -8.39
C LYS A 76 8.66 15.55 -8.57
N ILE A 77 8.72 14.24 -8.38
CA ILE A 77 9.95 13.44 -8.53
C ILE A 77 9.97 12.61 -9.81
N ASN A 78 8.90 12.68 -10.61
CA ASN A 78 8.71 11.92 -11.85
C ASN A 78 8.86 10.40 -11.64
N LYS A 79 8.20 9.87 -10.60
CA LYS A 79 8.21 8.44 -10.22
C LYS A 79 6.79 7.92 -10.00
N ALA A 80 6.62 6.61 -10.15
CA ALA A 80 5.51 5.92 -9.50
C ALA A 80 5.95 5.56 -8.09
N VAL A 81 5.13 5.89 -7.10
CA VAL A 81 5.39 5.54 -5.70
C VAL A 81 4.41 4.47 -5.28
N ARG A 82 4.93 3.33 -4.86
CA ARG A 82 4.13 2.18 -4.41
C ARG A 82 4.36 1.97 -2.92
N LEU A 83 3.30 2.16 -2.15
CA LEU A 83 3.24 1.73 -0.76
C LEU A 83 2.76 0.29 -0.73
N TRP A 84 3.51 -0.59 -0.10
CA TRP A 84 3.15 -1.99 0.07
C TRP A 84 3.26 -2.38 1.54
N GLY A 85 2.35 -3.23 2.00
CA GLY A 85 2.40 -3.78 3.34
C GLY A 85 1.77 -5.16 3.43
N SER A 86 2.28 -5.98 4.34
CA SER A 86 1.72 -7.27 4.72
C SER A 86 1.53 -7.34 6.23
N LYS A 87 0.42 -7.93 6.66
CA LYS A 87 0.16 -8.21 8.07
C LYS A 87 -0.62 -9.49 8.27
N ARG A 88 -0.46 -10.09 9.45
CA ARG A 88 -1.29 -11.20 9.90
C ARG A 88 -2.72 -10.75 10.13
N ASN A 89 -3.68 -11.52 9.65
CA ASN A 89 -5.09 -11.21 9.83
C ASN A 89 -5.57 -11.50 11.27
N ILE A 90 -4.97 -12.51 11.93
CA ILE A 90 -5.41 -12.98 13.25
C ILE A 90 -5.10 -12.02 14.40
N ASP A 91 -3.89 -11.45 14.42
CA ASP A 91 -3.38 -10.61 15.50
C ASP A 91 -3.08 -9.18 15.04
N GLY A 92 -3.27 -8.88 13.75
CA GLY A 92 -2.97 -7.59 13.15
C GLY A 92 -1.49 -7.28 13.02
N LYS A 93 -0.58 -8.21 13.38
CA LYS A 93 0.85 -7.94 13.41
C LYS A 93 1.37 -7.65 12.00
N VAL A 94 1.90 -6.44 11.82
CA VAL A 94 2.59 -6.04 10.60
C VAL A 94 3.87 -6.86 10.43
N LEU A 95 4.02 -7.48 9.26
CA LEU A 95 5.16 -8.33 8.93
C LEU A 95 6.19 -7.57 8.10
N ALA A 96 5.74 -6.77 7.14
CA ALA A 96 6.59 -5.96 6.28
C ALA A 96 5.82 -4.75 5.75
N MET A 97 6.54 -3.65 5.53
CA MET A 97 6.02 -2.49 4.81
C MET A 97 7.16 -1.82 4.03
N THR A 98 6.92 -1.50 2.77
CA THR A 98 7.89 -0.81 1.91
C THR A 98 7.24 0.38 1.19
N MET A 99 8.08 1.36 0.87
CA MET A 99 7.77 2.45 -0.06
C MET A 99 8.76 2.36 -1.22
N ASP A 100 8.22 2.03 -2.38
CA ASP A 100 9.00 1.74 -3.57
C ASP A 100 8.87 2.91 -4.56
N PHE A 101 9.99 3.30 -5.15
CA PHE A 101 10.08 4.34 -6.17
C PHE A 101 10.44 3.68 -7.49
N LEU A 102 9.49 3.73 -8.41
CA LEU A 102 9.56 3.07 -9.71
C LEU A 102 9.70 4.11 -10.81
N ASN A 103 10.48 3.77 -11.84
CA ASN A 103 10.52 4.54 -13.06
C ASN A 103 9.13 4.57 -13.71
N LEU A 104 8.65 5.75 -14.10
CA LEU A 104 7.29 5.87 -14.66
C LEU A 104 7.12 5.19 -16.02
N GLU A 105 8.19 5.15 -16.82
CA GLU A 105 8.18 4.59 -18.18
C GLU A 105 8.49 3.10 -18.17
N THR A 106 9.62 2.70 -17.56
CA THR A 106 10.08 1.31 -17.59
C THR A 106 9.41 0.42 -16.55
N LYS A 107 8.78 1.02 -15.52
CA LYS A 107 8.22 0.33 -14.34
C LYS A 107 9.26 -0.41 -13.50
N GLU A 108 10.54 -0.17 -13.74
CA GLU A 108 11.62 -0.76 -12.96
C GLU A 108 11.70 -0.12 -11.58
N LEU A 109 11.96 -0.94 -10.57
CA LEU A 109 12.23 -0.49 -9.21
C LEU A 109 13.60 0.19 -9.18
N GLU A 110 13.64 1.47 -8.84
CA GLU A 110 14.90 2.22 -8.71
C GLU A 110 15.36 2.31 -7.27
N TYR A 111 14.40 2.41 -6.33
CA TYR A 111 14.69 2.49 -4.90
C TYR A 111 13.56 1.88 -4.07
N GLU A 112 13.92 1.16 -3.02
CA GLU A 112 13.01 0.58 -2.04
C GLU A 112 13.39 1.09 -0.65
N MET A 113 12.40 1.57 0.09
CA MET A 113 12.56 2.02 1.46
C MET A 113 11.75 1.12 2.40
N ASP A 114 12.42 0.47 3.35
CA ASP A 114 11.76 -0.20 4.47
C ASP A 114 11.15 0.85 5.41
N ILE A 115 9.81 0.82 5.52
CA ILE A 115 9.03 1.75 6.34
C ILE A 115 8.38 1.05 7.55
N LEU A 116 8.68 -0.23 7.79
CA LEU A 116 8.14 -1.00 8.92
C LEU A 116 8.51 -0.35 10.27
N LYS A 117 9.75 0.11 10.41
CA LYS A 117 10.24 0.77 11.63
C LYS A 117 9.60 2.15 11.88
N VAL A 118 9.07 2.77 10.83
CA VAL A 118 8.34 4.04 10.94
C VAL A 118 6.93 3.77 11.45
N ALA A 119 6.30 2.70 10.97
CA ALA A 119 4.97 2.27 11.39
C ALA A 119 4.88 1.72 12.84
N GLN A 120 5.97 1.15 13.38
CA GLN A 120 5.98 0.55 14.73
C GLN A 120 6.28 1.55 15.88
N LYS A 121 6.48 2.84 15.59
CA LYS A 121 6.87 3.85 16.58
C LYS A 121 5.69 4.61 17.24
N ASN A 122 4.45 4.28 16.90
CA ASN A 122 3.25 4.91 17.45
C ASN A 122 2.36 3.90 18.16
#